data_AF-A0A9P8QRT0-F1
#
_entry.id   AF-A0A9P8QRT0-F1
#
_cell.length_a   1.000
_cell.length_b   1.000
_cell.length_c   1.000
_cell.angle_alpha   90.00
_cell.angle_beta   90.00
_cell.angle_gamma   90.00
#
_symmetry.space_group_name_H-M   'P 1'
#
loop_
_entity.id
_entity.type
_entity.pdbx_description
1 polymer ?
#
loop_
_entity_poly.entity_id
_entity_poly.type
_entity_poly.pdbx_seq_one_letter_code
_entity_poly.pdbx_strand_id
1 'polypeptide(L)'
;MASVTANSPAINYLTDAAHLLRNVAPETSAHLLSQRAGLVYSHDIAPSDLQRQHVCAACGHIMIPGQGTELRLDTLRPSRRKTRPLDKAVKPGSARERFKDFSCGFCARVTRIPLPAPDPVTRRKAIHAKTQTKPASNAEGQKPATANAGSKKRAKSRKAGLQALLSGQQQRQSNQLSLADFMMK
;
A
#
# COMPACT_ATOMS: atom_id res chain seq x y z
N MET A 1 25.70 10.84 8.78
CA MET A 1 24.36 10.54 9.34
C MET A 1 24.30 11.04 10.79
N ALA A 2 24.46 12.34 11.00
CA ALA A 2 24.16 13.02 12.27
C ALA A 2 22.70 13.51 12.15
N SER A 3 21.81 13.51 13.14
CA SER A 3 21.87 13.32 14.59
C SER A 3 20.43 13.19 15.06
N VAL A 4 20.05 12.13 15.76
CA VAL A 4 18.70 12.02 16.36
C VAL A 4 18.60 12.80 17.69
N THR A 5 19.72 13.34 18.19
CA THR A 5 19.85 13.78 19.59
C THR A 5 20.30 15.24 19.81
N ALA A 6 20.50 16.04 18.77
CA ALA A 6 20.93 17.44 18.92
C ALA A 6 19.76 18.44 18.77
N ASN A 7 18.59 18.11 19.30
CA ASN A 7 17.54 19.11 19.45
C ASN A 7 17.80 19.88 20.75
N SER A 8 17.75 21.22 20.69
CA SER A 8 17.84 22.08 21.88
C SER A 8 16.92 21.55 22.99
N PRO A 9 17.36 21.48 24.26
CA PRO A 9 16.55 20.95 25.36
C PRO A 9 15.21 21.70 25.50
N ALA A 10 15.18 22.99 25.12
CA ALA A 10 13.96 23.78 25.06
C ALA A 10 12.94 23.25 24.04
N ILE A 11 13.38 22.80 22.86
CA ILE A 11 12.51 22.24 21.81
C ILE A 11 11.82 20.97 22.31
N ASN A 12 12.57 20.10 23.01
CA ASN A 12 12.03 18.86 23.56
C ASN A 12 11.04 19.16 24.70
N TYR A 13 11.41 20.02 25.64
CA TYR A 13 10.54 20.45 26.73
C TYR A 13 9.20 21.01 26.22
N LEU A 14 9.23 21.91 25.23
CA LEU A 14 8.01 22.47 24.64
C LEU A 14 7.14 21.41 23.95
N THR A 15 7.76 20.38 23.36
CA THR A 15 7.05 19.27 22.73
C THR A 15 6.31 18.46 23.79
N ASP A 16 7.02 18.05 24.84
CA ASP A 16 6.47 17.20 25.90
C ASP A 16 5.37 17.94 26.70
N ALA A 17 5.63 19.20 27.07
CA ALA A 17 4.66 20.04 27.76
C ALA A 17 3.37 20.24 26.93
N ALA A 18 3.50 20.46 25.61
CA ALA A 18 2.34 20.58 24.74
C ALA A 18 1.53 19.28 24.68
N HIS A 19 2.18 18.13 24.61
CA HIS A 19 1.48 16.84 24.60
C HIS A 19 0.77 16.55 25.92
N LEU A 20 1.33 16.94 27.06
CA LEU A 20 0.67 16.82 28.37
C LEU A 20 -0.60 17.69 28.46
N LEU A 21 -0.54 18.92 27.95
CA LEU A 21 -1.65 19.88 28.05
C LEU A 21 -2.73 19.71 26.98
N ARG A 22 -2.47 18.95 25.93
CA ARG A 22 -3.32 18.81 24.74
C ARG A 22 -4.81 18.61 25.03
N ASN A 23 -5.15 17.73 25.97
CA ASN A 23 -6.54 17.37 26.25
C ASN A 23 -7.24 18.38 27.17
N VAL A 24 -6.50 19.05 28.05
CA VAL A 24 -7.05 19.95 29.06
C VAL A 24 -7.07 21.40 28.57
N ALA A 25 -6.08 21.78 27.77
CA ALA A 25 -5.88 23.12 27.25
C ALA A 25 -5.27 23.07 25.83
N PRO A 26 -6.08 22.79 24.79
CA PRO A 26 -5.59 22.68 23.42
C PRO A 26 -4.96 23.98 22.90
N GLU A 27 -5.46 25.14 23.33
CA GLU A 27 -4.90 26.45 22.98
C GLU A 27 -3.48 26.65 23.52
N THR A 28 -3.24 26.26 24.78
CA THR A 28 -1.91 26.39 25.38
C THR A 28 -0.94 25.41 24.74
N SER A 29 -1.38 24.20 24.45
CA SER A 29 -0.57 23.23 23.70
C SER A 29 -0.18 23.76 22.31
N ALA A 30 -1.10 24.44 21.62
CA ALA A 30 -0.85 25.04 20.32
C ALA A 30 0.16 26.19 20.40
N HIS A 31 0.02 27.06 21.41
CA HIS A 31 0.95 28.15 21.66
C HIS A 31 2.38 27.66 21.97
N LEU A 32 2.53 26.61 22.79
CA LEU A 32 3.85 26.01 23.06
C LEU A 32 4.49 25.47 21.78
N LEU A 33 3.71 24.85 20.91
CA LEU A 33 4.18 24.32 19.63
C LEU A 33 4.46 25.42 18.59
N SER A 34 3.76 26.55 18.64
CA SER A 34 4.11 27.70 17.80
C SER A 34 5.42 28.33 18.26
N GLN A 35 5.66 28.45 19.57
CA GLN A 35 6.97 28.89 20.08
C GLN A 35 8.09 27.94 19.68
N ARG A 36 7.84 26.62 19.80
CA ARG A 36 8.77 25.59 19.34
C ARG A 36 9.08 25.74 17.85
N ALA A 37 8.10 26.03 17.00
CA ALA A 37 8.31 26.26 15.58
C ALA A 37 9.22 27.47 15.33
N GLY A 38 9.07 28.54 16.12
CA GLY A 38 9.98 29.69 16.11
C GLY A 38 11.43 29.32 16.44
N LEU A 39 11.64 28.49 17.46
CA LEU A 39 12.98 28.00 17.83
C LEU A 39 13.59 27.11 16.74
N VAL A 40 12.80 26.20 16.18
CA VAL A 40 13.22 25.32 15.08
C VAL A 40 13.66 26.16 13.87
N TYR A 41 12.90 27.21 13.55
CA TYR A 41 13.24 28.16 12.50
C TYR A 41 14.51 28.97 12.82
N SER A 42 14.66 29.50 14.04
CA SER A 42 15.85 30.28 14.43
C SER A 42 17.14 29.46 14.44
N HIS A 43 17.04 28.13 14.55
CA HIS A 43 18.17 27.22 14.49
C HIS A 43 18.42 26.65 13.08
N ASP A 44 17.73 27.16 12.05
CA ASP A 44 17.79 26.68 10.66
C ASP A 44 17.52 25.16 10.51
N ILE A 45 16.68 24.62 11.39
CA ILE A 45 16.30 23.20 11.37
C ILE A 45 15.07 23.04 10.49
N ALA A 46 15.22 22.34 9.37
CA ALA A 46 14.07 22.00 8.52
C ALA A 46 13.17 20.97 9.23
N PRO A 47 11.85 21.22 9.36
CA PRO A 47 10.94 20.27 9.98
C PRO A 47 10.77 19.03 9.09
N SER A 48 10.85 17.85 9.69
CA SER A 48 10.60 16.58 8.99
C SER A 48 9.13 16.47 8.56
N ASP A 49 8.86 15.65 7.53
CA ASP A 49 7.49 15.41 7.07
C ASP A 49 6.61 14.77 8.15
N LEU A 50 7.19 13.97 9.06
CA LEU A 50 6.44 13.45 10.22
C LEU A 50 6.00 14.59 11.14
N GLN A 51 6.88 15.54 11.42
CA GLN A 51 6.53 16.70 12.24
C GLN A 51 5.44 17.56 11.59
N ARG A 52 5.52 17.74 10.27
CA ARG A 52 4.50 18.45 9.48
C ARG A 52 3.14 17.73 9.46
N GLN A 53 3.10 16.40 9.68
CA GLN A 53 1.85 15.63 9.84
C GLN A 53 1.21 15.84 11.21
N HIS A 54 2.05 16.02 12.24
CA HIS A 54 1.60 16.04 13.62
C HIS A 54 1.23 17.44 14.13
N VAL A 55 1.84 18.51 13.61
CA VAL A 55 1.66 19.87 14.13
C VAL A 55 1.38 20.83 13.00
N CYS A 56 0.34 21.65 13.14
CA CYS A 56 0.06 22.71 12.19
C CYS A 56 1.17 23.76 12.21
N ALA A 57 1.84 23.97 11.08
CA ALA A 57 2.94 24.94 10.96
C ALA A 57 2.51 26.40 11.20
N ALA A 58 1.21 26.68 11.21
CA ALA A 58 0.67 28.03 11.31
C ALA A 58 0.21 28.43 12.71
N CYS A 59 -0.57 27.57 13.35
CA CYS A 59 -1.14 27.85 14.68
C CYS A 59 -0.56 26.96 15.78
N GLY A 60 0.27 25.96 15.43
CA GLY A 60 0.84 25.02 16.39
C GLY A 60 -0.12 23.94 16.88
N HIS A 61 -1.37 23.90 16.41
CA HIS A 61 -2.34 22.88 16.84
C HIS A 61 -1.87 21.45 16.51
N ILE A 62 -2.01 20.52 17.46
CA ILE A 62 -1.66 19.11 17.29
C ILE A 62 -2.72 18.44 16.41
N MET A 63 -2.32 18.07 15.20
CA MET A 63 -3.18 17.48 14.19
C MET A 63 -3.35 15.98 14.44
N ILE A 64 -4.55 15.57 14.86
CA ILE A 64 -4.93 14.17 15.01
C ILE A 64 -6.14 13.86 14.13
N PRO A 65 -5.97 13.03 13.08
CA PRO A 65 -7.07 12.61 12.23
C PRO A 65 -8.22 12.02 13.05
N GLY A 66 -9.44 12.49 12.79
CA GLY A 66 -10.65 12.08 13.53
C GLY A 66 -10.93 12.89 14.80
N GLN A 67 -10.04 13.80 15.20
CA GLN A 67 -10.25 14.75 16.29
C GLN A 67 -10.13 16.19 15.76
N GLY A 68 -11.10 16.58 14.92
CA GLY A 68 -11.16 17.91 14.29
C GLY A 68 -10.20 18.10 13.10
N THR A 69 -9.12 17.32 12.98
CA THR A 69 -8.24 17.33 11.80
C THR A 69 -8.77 16.40 10.72
N GLU A 70 -8.82 16.88 9.48
CA GLU A 70 -9.21 16.08 8.32
C GLU A 70 -7.97 15.60 7.56
N LEU A 71 -7.92 14.31 7.19
CA LEU A 71 -6.86 13.73 6.36
C LEU A 71 -7.46 13.26 5.03
N ARG A 72 -6.95 13.80 3.91
CA ARG A 72 -7.29 13.37 2.55
C ARG A 72 -6.09 12.71 1.89
N LEU A 73 -6.32 11.58 1.22
CA LEU A 73 -5.31 10.83 0.49
C LEU A 73 -5.58 10.90 -1.02
N ASP A 74 -4.85 11.77 -1.71
CA ASP A 74 -4.97 11.97 -3.15
C ASP A 74 -4.17 10.92 -3.91
N THR A 75 -4.63 9.67 -3.84
CA THR A 75 -3.92 8.54 -4.47
C THR A 75 -4.83 7.40 -4.95
N LEU A 76 -6.12 7.43 -4.60
CA LEU A 76 -6.95 6.22 -4.59
C LEU A 76 -7.94 6.06 -5.74
N ARG A 77 -7.82 6.83 -6.83
CA ARG A 77 -8.51 6.42 -8.07
C ARG A 77 -7.60 5.50 -8.86
N PRO A 78 -7.81 4.16 -8.83
CA PRO A 78 -7.33 3.33 -9.92
C PRO A 78 -7.93 3.96 -11.16
N SER A 79 -7.08 4.53 -12.02
CA SER A 79 -7.52 4.88 -13.35
C SER A 79 -7.99 3.56 -13.95
N ARG A 80 -9.30 3.34 -14.03
CA ARG A 80 -9.89 2.34 -14.92
C ARG A 80 -9.49 2.81 -16.32
N ARG A 81 -8.26 2.50 -16.72
CA ARG A 81 -7.77 2.70 -18.07
C ARG A 81 -8.61 1.76 -18.92
N LYS A 82 -9.69 2.34 -19.47
CA LYS A 82 -10.38 1.82 -20.64
C LYS A 82 -9.28 1.64 -21.68
N THR A 83 -9.00 0.39 -22.01
CA THR A 83 -8.01 -0.03 -22.99
C THR A 83 -8.29 0.69 -24.31
N ARG A 84 -7.47 1.69 -24.63
CA ARG A 84 -7.26 2.13 -26.01
C ARG A 84 -5.78 1.91 -26.32
N PRO A 85 -5.44 1.09 -27.33
CA PRO A 85 -4.10 1.08 -27.87
C PRO A 85 -4.01 2.28 -28.79
N LEU A 86 -3.12 3.22 -28.50
CA LEU A 86 -2.51 3.98 -29.58
C LEU A 86 -1.13 4.46 -29.16
N ASP A 87 -0.18 4.07 -30.00
CA ASP A 87 1.24 4.35 -30.00
C ASP A 87 1.57 5.79 -29.64
N LYS A 88 2.03 6.01 -28.41
CA LYS A 88 3.00 7.06 -28.07
C LYS A 88 3.88 6.53 -26.94
N ALA A 89 5.19 6.59 -27.17
CA ALA A 89 6.21 6.22 -26.20
C ALA A 89 5.97 6.90 -24.85
N VAL A 90 5.47 6.14 -23.88
CA VAL A 90 5.35 6.58 -22.49
C VAL A 90 6.75 6.52 -21.90
N LYS A 91 7.32 7.68 -21.59
CA LYS A 91 8.55 7.81 -20.81
C LYS A 91 8.40 7.00 -19.51
N PRO A 92 9.39 6.18 -19.10
CA PRO A 92 9.39 5.53 -17.80
C PRO A 92 9.62 6.61 -16.74
N GLY A 93 8.55 7.10 -16.10
CA GLY A 93 8.70 8.15 -15.08
C GLY A 93 7.42 8.76 -14.53
N SER A 94 6.25 8.62 -15.16
CA SER A 94 5.02 9.17 -14.58
C SER A 94 4.41 8.22 -13.54
N ALA A 95 5.14 7.91 -12.48
CA ALA A 95 4.50 7.48 -11.24
C ALA A 95 3.62 8.65 -10.80
N ARG A 96 2.30 8.48 -10.89
CA ARG A 96 1.33 9.51 -10.54
C ARG A 96 1.67 10.03 -9.14
N GLU A 97 2.02 11.31 -9.03
CA GLU A 97 2.41 11.91 -7.75
C GLU A 97 1.25 11.81 -6.78
N ARG A 98 1.57 11.39 -5.56
CA ARG A 98 0.64 11.00 -4.52
C ARG A 98 0.79 11.98 -3.37
N PHE A 99 -0.31 12.45 -2.79
CA PHE A 99 -0.25 13.42 -1.69
C PHE A 99 -1.12 13.00 -0.51
N LYS A 100 -0.66 13.37 0.69
CA LYS A 100 -1.49 13.46 1.90
C LYS A 100 -1.77 14.93 2.17
N ASP A 101 -3.03 15.29 2.26
CA ASP A 101 -3.46 16.63 2.64
C ASP A 101 -4.05 16.57 4.05
N PHE A 102 -3.41 17.26 5.01
CA PHE A 102 -3.87 17.41 6.38
C PHE A 102 -4.51 18.79 6.54
N SER A 103 -5.77 18.86 6.92
CA SER A 103 -6.48 20.10 7.24
C SER A 103 -6.50 20.32 8.75
N CYS A 104 -5.98 21.46 9.21
CA CYS A 104 -5.99 21.80 10.62
C CYS A 104 -7.40 22.09 11.13
N GLY A 105 -7.85 21.39 12.17
CA GLY A 105 -9.18 21.60 12.77
C GLY A 105 -9.39 22.92 13.48
N PHE A 106 -8.34 23.72 13.68
CA PHE A 106 -8.40 25.00 14.37
C PHE A 106 -8.38 26.19 13.40
N CYS A 107 -7.37 26.27 12.53
CA CYS A 107 -7.19 27.39 11.60
C CYS A 107 -7.49 27.05 10.13
N ALA A 108 -7.97 25.84 9.84
CA ALA A 108 -8.31 25.34 8.50
C ALA A 108 -7.17 25.34 7.46
N ARG A 109 -5.92 25.63 7.86
CA ARG A 109 -4.79 25.58 6.92
C ARG A 109 -4.48 24.14 6.53
N VAL A 110 -4.16 23.96 5.26
CA VAL A 110 -3.87 22.64 4.67
C VAL A 110 -2.36 22.44 4.54
N THR A 111 -1.88 21.33 5.07
CA THR A 111 -0.50 20.86 4.93
C THR A 111 -0.47 19.69 3.94
N ARG A 112 0.17 19.92 2.79
CA ARG A 112 0.37 18.90 1.76
C ARG A 112 1.73 18.21 1.94
N ILE A 113 1.71 16.88 1.87
CA ILE A 113 2.89 16.03 2.05
C ILE A 113 2.98 15.04 0.89
N PRO A 114 4.07 15.07 0.10
CA PRO A 114 4.25 14.15 -0.99
C PRO A 114 4.48 12.73 -0.47
N LEU A 115 3.92 11.74 -1.17
CA LEU A 115 4.17 10.34 -0.91
C LEU A 115 4.99 9.75 -2.05
N PRO A 116 6.13 9.11 -1.74
CA PRO A 116 6.89 8.39 -2.76
C PRO A 116 6.05 7.26 -3.34
N ALA A 117 6.35 6.91 -4.60
CA ALA A 117 5.73 5.75 -5.22
C ALA A 117 6.06 4.49 -4.41
N PRO A 118 5.08 3.62 -4.13
CA PRO A 118 5.38 2.36 -3.45
C PRO A 118 6.26 1.51 -4.34
N ASP A 119 7.16 0.75 -3.73
CA ASP A 119 8.00 -0.19 -4.45
C ASP A 119 7.15 -1.22 -5.21
N PRO A 120 7.59 -1.61 -6.41
CA PRO A 120 6.87 -2.59 -7.21
C PRO A 120 6.78 -3.92 -6.46
N VAL A 121 5.56 -4.36 -6.15
CA VAL A 121 5.31 -5.64 -5.50
C VAL A 121 5.69 -6.77 -6.45
N THR A 122 6.84 -7.41 -6.24
CA THR A 122 7.23 -8.62 -6.96
C THR A 122 6.43 -9.81 -6.44
N ARG A 123 5.30 -10.14 -7.08
CA ARG A 123 4.64 -11.42 -6.85
C ARG A 123 5.52 -12.54 -7.39
N ARG A 124 6.19 -13.29 -6.50
CA ARG A 124 6.80 -14.56 -6.87
C ARG A 124 5.68 -15.48 -7.35
N LYS A 125 5.66 -15.79 -8.65
CA LYS A 125 4.82 -16.86 -9.16
C LYS A 125 5.31 -18.15 -8.50
N ALA A 126 4.45 -18.82 -7.75
CA ALA A 126 4.73 -20.18 -7.30
C ALA A 126 4.93 -21.04 -8.56
N ILE A 127 6.17 -21.37 -8.88
CA ILE A 127 6.47 -22.38 -9.86
C ILE A 127 6.05 -23.68 -9.19
N HIS A 128 4.88 -24.21 -9.57
CA HIS A 128 4.54 -25.59 -9.26
C HIS A 128 5.57 -26.48 -9.94
N ALA A 129 6.63 -26.82 -9.21
CA ALA A 129 7.55 -27.87 -9.59
C ALA A 129 6.75 -29.17 -9.65
N LYS A 130 6.45 -29.64 -10.86
CA LYS A 130 5.96 -31.00 -11.07
C LYS A 130 7.10 -31.94 -10.69
N THR A 131 7.03 -32.50 -9.50
CA THR A 131 7.79 -33.68 -9.08
C THR A 131 7.45 -34.81 -10.05
N GLN A 132 8.29 -35.03 -11.06
CA GLN A 132 8.23 -36.24 -11.89
C GLN A 132 9.07 -37.31 -11.20
N THR A 133 8.40 -38.19 -10.47
CA THR A 133 8.90 -39.53 -10.16
C THR A 133 9.07 -40.29 -11.47
N LYS A 134 10.32 -40.59 -11.84
CA LYS A 134 10.66 -41.56 -12.89
C LYS A 134 10.67 -42.98 -12.28
N PRO A 135 10.19 -43.99 -13.02
CA PRO A 135 10.94 -45.22 -13.15
C PRO A 135 11.41 -45.38 -14.61
N ALA A 136 12.59 -45.97 -14.75
CA ALA A 136 13.27 -46.18 -16.01
C ALA A 136 12.71 -47.39 -16.78
N SER A 137 12.60 -47.26 -18.10
CA SER A 137 12.93 -48.33 -19.05
C SER A 137 13.11 -47.77 -20.47
N ASN A 138 14.09 -48.36 -21.18
CA ASN A 138 14.64 -47.99 -22.48
C ASN A 138 13.66 -48.17 -23.65
N ALA A 139 13.81 -47.34 -24.70
CA ALA A 139 13.98 -47.75 -26.11
C ALA A 139 14.05 -46.53 -27.03
N GLU A 140 14.92 -46.60 -28.04
CA GLU A 140 15.25 -45.57 -29.03
C GLU A 140 14.08 -45.04 -29.89
N GLY A 141 14.26 -43.83 -30.44
CA GLY A 141 13.47 -43.33 -31.56
C GLY A 141 13.47 -41.81 -31.71
N GLN A 142 14.53 -41.24 -32.26
CA GLN A 142 14.57 -39.84 -32.70
C GLN A 142 13.50 -39.55 -33.76
N LYS A 143 12.73 -38.46 -33.58
CA LYS A 143 12.32 -37.49 -34.62
C LYS A 143 11.76 -36.21 -33.96
N PRO A 144 12.08 -35.00 -34.46
CA PRO A 144 11.71 -33.74 -33.81
C PRO A 144 10.23 -33.40 -34.01
N ALA A 145 9.48 -33.29 -32.91
CA ALA A 145 8.10 -32.84 -32.92
C ALA A 145 8.03 -31.31 -33.08
N THR A 146 7.40 -30.87 -34.16
CA THR A 146 7.15 -29.48 -34.50
C THR A 146 6.23 -28.80 -33.46
N ALA A 147 6.49 -27.52 -33.17
CA ALA A 147 5.90 -26.72 -32.09
C ALA A 147 4.39 -26.42 -32.19
N ASN A 148 3.65 -27.03 -33.12
CA ASN A 148 2.25 -26.72 -33.41
C ASN A 148 1.24 -27.83 -33.04
N ALA A 149 1.67 -28.89 -32.37
CA ALA A 149 0.76 -29.97 -31.93
C ALA A 149 -0.07 -29.64 -30.66
N GLY A 150 0.23 -28.54 -29.95
CA GLY A 150 -0.47 -28.14 -28.72
C GLY A 150 -1.81 -27.41 -28.93
N SER A 151 -2.01 -26.78 -30.09
CA SER A 151 -3.16 -25.90 -30.36
C SER A 151 -4.46 -26.67 -30.62
N LYS A 152 -4.40 -27.77 -31.40
CA LYS A 152 -5.57 -28.62 -31.68
C LYS A 152 -5.98 -29.50 -30.49
N LYS A 153 -5.03 -29.93 -29.64
CA LYS A 153 -5.32 -30.69 -28.41
C LYS A 153 -6.04 -29.85 -27.33
N ARG A 154 -5.71 -28.56 -27.23
CA ARG A 154 -6.31 -27.64 -26.24
C ARG A 154 -7.72 -27.19 -26.61
N ALA A 155 -8.08 -27.18 -27.90
CA ALA A 155 -9.45 -26.92 -28.35
C ALA A 155 -10.41 -28.09 -28.03
N LYS A 156 -9.91 -29.35 -28.10
CA LYS A 156 -10.72 -30.54 -27.77
C LYS A 156 -10.95 -30.68 -26.26
N SER A 157 -10.00 -30.28 -25.41
CA SER A 157 -10.18 -30.28 -23.95
C SER A 157 -11.13 -29.18 -23.45
N ARG A 158 -11.36 -28.11 -24.22
CA ARG A 158 -12.33 -27.06 -23.87
C ARG A 158 -13.79 -27.50 -24.10
N LYS A 159 -14.05 -28.45 -24.99
CA LYS A 159 -15.38 -29.02 -25.23
C LYS A 159 -15.77 -30.10 -24.21
N ALA A 160 -14.80 -30.72 -23.55
CA ALA A 160 -15.03 -31.68 -22.46
C ALA A 160 -15.04 -31.03 -21.05
N GLY A 161 -14.74 -29.73 -20.97
CA GLY A 161 -14.48 -29.05 -19.70
C GLY A 161 -15.67 -29.04 -18.73
N LEU A 162 -16.88 -28.82 -19.23
CA LEU A 162 -18.07 -28.77 -18.37
C LEU A 162 -18.45 -30.16 -17.81
N GLN A 163 -18.45 -31.19 -18.66
CA GLN A 163 -18.72 -32.57 -18.23
C GLN A 163 -17.63 -33.10 -17.29
N ALA A 164 -16.36 -32.75 -17.51
CA ALA A 164 -15.27 -33.12 -16.62
C ALA A 164 -15.34 -32.41 -15.25
N LEU A 165 -15.90 -31.19 -15.20
CA LEU A 165 -16.16 -30.49 -13.95
C LEU A 165 -17.35 -31.10 -13.19
N LEU A 166 -18.40 -31.53 -13.90
CA LEU A 166 -19.57 -32.20 -13.30
C LEU A 166 -19.20 -33.57 -12.71
N SER A 167 -18.42 -34.40 -13.42
CA SER A 167 -17.96 -35.69 -12.89
C SER A 167 -16.95 -35.54 -11.75
N GLY A 168 -16.08 -34.52 -11.80
CA GLY A 168 -15.18 -34.18 -10.69
C GLY A 168 -15.90 -33.67 -9.43
N GLN A 169 -17.10 -33.10 -9.56
CA GLN A 169 -17.91 -32.66 -8.43
C GLN A 169 -18.61 -33.85 -7.73
N GLN A 170 -19.03 -34.86 -8.49
CA GLN A 170 -19.56 -36.11 -7.91
C GLN A 170 -18.50 -36.93 -7.16
N GLN A 171 -17.24 -36.90 -7.60
CA GLN A 171 -16.14 -37.62 -6.95
C GLN A 171 -15.52 -36.90 -5.74
N ARG A 172 -15.91 -35.64 -5.45
CA ARG A 172 -15.44 -34.85 -4.29
C ARG A 172 -16.45 -34.77 -3.15
N GLN A 173 -17.38 -35.73 -3.05
CA GLN A 173 -18.34 -35.82 -1.95
C GLN A 173 -17.82 -36.57 -0.70
N SER A 174 -16.52 -36.85 -0.60
CA SER A 174 -15.92 -37.28 0.66
C SER A 174 -14.99 -36.18 1.19
N ASN A 175 -15.46 -35.50 2.23
CA ASN A 175 -14.72 -34.58 3.09
C ASN A 175 -14.20 -33.29 2.46
N GLN A 176 -15.00 -32.23 2.59
CA GLN A 176 -14.55 -30.91 3.00
C GLN A 176 -15.75 -30.13 3.55
N LEU A 177 -15.62 -29.72 4.82
CA LEU A 177 -16.57 -28.99 5.67
C LEU A 177 -17.53 -28.09 4.88
N SER A 178 -18.83 -28.28 5.10
CA SER A 178 -19.89 -27.54 4.42
C SER A 178 -20.08 -26.19 5.09
N LEU A 179 -20.46 -25.17 4.31
CA LEU A 179 -20.78 -23.83 4.80
C LEU A 179 -21.91 -23.86 5.88
N ALA A 180 -22.71 -24.92 5.91
CA ALA A 180 -23.71 -25.15 6.95
C ALA A 180 -23.12 -25.40 8.35
N ASP A 181 -21.90 -25.94 8.45
CA ASP A 181 -21.25 -26.24 9.74
C ASP A 181 -20.83 -24.97 10.49
N PHE A 182 -20.68 -23.84 9.78
CA PHE A 182 -20.32 -22.55 10.39
C PHE A 182 -21.54 -21.68 10.74
N MET A 183 -22.75 -22.08 10.36
CA MET A 183 -23.97 -21.30 10.60
C MET A 183 -24.82 -21.83 11.77
N MET A 184 -24.40 -22.91 12.43
CA MET A 184 -24.99 -23.33 13.69
C MET A 184 -24.11 -22.92 14.88
N LYS A 185 -24.59 -21.86 15.54
CA LYS A 185 -24.28 -21.37 16.90
C LYS A 185 -23.20 -20.31 17.05
#